data_AF-A0A4Z0K8R5-F1
#
_entry.id   AF-A0A4Z0K8R5-F1
#
_cell.length_a   1.000
_cell.length_b   1.000
_cell.length_c   1.000
_cell.angle_alpha   90.00
_cell.angle_beta   90.00
_cell.angle_gamma   90.00
#
_symmetry.space_group_name_H-M   'P 1'
#
loop_
_entity.id
_entity.type
_entity.pdbx_description
1 polymer ?
#
loop_
_entity_poly.entity_id
_entity_poly.type
_entity_poly.pdbx_seq_one_letter_code
_entity_poly.pdbx_strand_id
1 'polypeptide(L)'
;MLRIGLTGGIGAGKSTVSAMLVDHGAVLVDADQIAREVVEPGQPLLEKLAQAFGPQVLHADGSLDRTALASAAFVDAEHTAQLNGLMHPAIRDRTAEHFARHADAELVVHDVPLLVENSMTPAYHLNLLVDVPAEVRLQRLMDSRGMDREDAAARISRQADDDTRRAACDVIIDNSGPVEETTEAVRQLIDSRIRPFAANLAAEQRAPKAGLDLVDPADADWAGDAQRVIAKLRCGSGDEFAVEHIGSTSVPGLPAKDVIDLQLLVPDLDTAGALAPRLAELGYPGTEMGDHLGEGATEGKWFHANADPGRAVNLHVRLADSVGARFARAFRDLLTEDAAERDRYLQVKSDRLAAAKAKGGTDAQMMRTYAESKEPYFLEMRRRLVPDSFG
;
A
#
# COMPACT_ATOMS: atom_id res chain seq x y z
N MET A 1 -0.35 0.68 -16.19
CA MET A 1 -1.64 0.25 -15.60
C MET A 1 -1.60 0.38 -14.08
N LEU A 2 -2.59 1.06 -13.50
CA LEU A 2 -2.81 1.08 -12.06
C LEU A 2 -3.51 -0.22 -11.62
N ARG A 3 -2.90 -0.92 -10.67
CA ARG A 3 -3.45 -2.15 -10.04
C ARG A 3 -4.00 -1.84 -8.66
N ILE A 4 -5.27 -2.11 -8.46
CA ILE A 4 -5.99 -1.90 -7.21
C ILE A 4 -6.36 -3.27 -6.60
N GLY A 5 -6.02 -3.48 -5.33
CA GLY A 5 -6.56 -4.59 -4.54
C GLY A 5 -7.87 -4.16 -3.88
N LEU A 6 -8.95 -4.90 -4.08
CA LEU A 6 -10.24 -4.65 -3.43
C LEU A 6 -10.58 -5.80 -2.49
N THR A 7 -10.90 -5.47 -1.24
CA THR A 7 -11.26 -6.46 -0.24
C THR A 7 -12.38 -5.98 0.67
N GLY A 8 -12.89 -6.86 1.53
CA GLY A 8 -13.98 -6.58 2.44
C GLY A 8 -14.48 -7.87 3.09
N GLY A 9 -14.92 -7.76 4.34
CA GLY A 9 -15.48 -8.90 5.07
C GLY A 9 -16.70 -9.49 4.35
N ILE A 10 -17.01 -10.76 4.62
CA ILE A 10 -18.22 -11.39 4.09
C ILE A 10 -19.46 -10.56 4.46
N GLY A 11 -20.31 -10.26 3.48
CA GLY A 11 -21.48 -9.40 3.67
C GLY A 11 -21.20 -7.88 3.61
N ALA A 12 -19.96 -7.45 3.39
CA ALA A 12 -19.61 -6.03 3.29
C ALA A 12 -20.08 -5.35 1.99
N GLY A 13 -20.53 -6.10 0.98
CA GLY A 13 -20.98 -5.54 -0.29
C GLY A 13 -19.85 -5.21 -1.27
N LYS A 14 -18.73 -5.94 -1.20
CA LYS A 14 -17.58 -5.81 -2.10
C LYS A 14 -17.96 -5.87 -3.59
N SER A 15 -18.88 -6.77 -3.97
CA SER A 15 -19.39 -6.89 -5.34
C SER A 15 -20.13 -5.63 -5.82
N THR A 16 -20.74 -4.88 -4.90
CA THR A 16 -21.40 -3.61 -5.21
C THR A 16 -20.36 -2.55 -5.58
N VAL A 17 -19.28 -2.45 -4.79
CA VAL A 17 -18.19 -1.50 -5.05
C VAL A 17 -17.39 -1.89 -6.29
N SER A 18 -17.14 -3.18 -6.54
CA SER A 18 -16.45 -3.62 -7.75
C SER A 18 -17.25 -3.29 -9.01
N ALA A 19 -18.57 -3.47 -8.99
CA ALA A 19 -19.45 -3.05 -10.08
C ALA A 19 -19.37 -1.53 -10.33
N MET A 20 -19.40 -0.71 -9.27
CA MET A 20 -19.25 0.75 -9.40
C MET A 20 -17.91 1.15 -10.04
N LEU A 21 -16.81 0.47 -9.68
CA LEU A 21 -15.50 0.72 -10.28
C LEU A 21 -15.48 0.32 -11.77
N VAL A 22 -16.12 -0.80 -12.12
CA VAL A 22 -16.27 -1.26 -13.51
C VAL A 22 -17.09 -0.26 -14.34
N ASP A 23 -18.18 0.28 -13.79
CA ASP A 23 -19.01 1.30 -14.46
C ASP A 23 -18.20 2.57 -14.80
N HIS A 24 -17.09 2.82 -14.09
CA HIS A 24 -16.18 3.93 -14.34
C HIS A 24 -14.98 3.55 -15.22
N GLY A 25 -14.98 2.35 -15.82
CA GLY A 25 -13.98 1.90 -16.79
C GLY A 25 -12.87 1.02 -16.21
N ALA A 26 -12.99 0.56 -14.95
CA ALA A 26 -12.06 -0.43 -14.42
C ALA A 26 -12.28 -1.80 -15.07
N VAL A 27 -11.19 -2.51 -15.35
CA VAL A 27 -11.25 -3.94 -15.63
C VAL A 27 -11.27 -4.72 -14.31
N LEU A 28 -12.22 -5.63 -14.17
CA LEU A 28 -12.33 -6.50 -13.00
C LEU A 28 -11.59 -7.82 -13.22
N VAL A 29 -10.71 -8.16 -12.28
CA VAL A 29 -10.17 -9.50 -12.10
C VAL A 29 -10.77 -10.04 -10.80
N ASP A 30 -11.60 -11.08 -10.88
CA ASP A 30 -12.30 -11.65 -9.72
C ASP A 30 -11.61 -12.94 -9.27
N ALA A 31 -11.06 -12.93 -8.04
CA ALA A 31 -10.36 -14.08 -7.49
C ALA A 31 -11.28 -15.30 -7.26
N ASP A 32 -12.56 -15.08 -6.90
CA ASP A 32 -13.52 -16.17 -6.74
C ASP A 32 -13.86 -16.79 -8.10
N GLN A 33 -14.02 -15.96 -9.14
CA GLN A 33 -14.20 -16.43 -10.51
C GLN A 33 -12.99 -17.26 -10.97
N ILE A 34 -11.77 -16.74 -10.79
CA ILE A 34 -10.53 -17.44 -11.14
C ILE A 34 -10.44 -18.79 -10.43
N ALA A 35 -10.77 -18.84 -9.13
CA ALA A 35 -10.80 -20.09 -8.37
C ALA A 35 -11.81 -21.11 -8.93
N ARG A 36 -12.87 -20.67 -9.64
CA ARG A 36 -13.76 -21.58 -10.39
C ARG A 36 -13.14 -22.00 -11.71
N GLU A 37 -12.60 -21.05 -12.48
CA GLU A 37 -12.03 -21.29 -13.81
C GLU A 37 -10.93 -22.36 -13.79
N VAL A 38 -10.06 -22.35 -12.77
CA VAL A 38 -8.93 -23.29 -12.69
C VAL A 38 -9.34 -24.74 -12.44
N VAL A 39 -10.58 -24.99 -12.03
CA VAL A 39 -11.15 -26.33 -11.76
C VAL A 39 -12.33 -26.66 -12.66
N GLU A 40 -12.53 -25.92 -13.76
CA GLU A 40 -13.54 -26.26 -14.75
C GLU A 40 -13.22 -27.60 -15.45
N PRO A 41 -14.25 -28.31 -15.98
CA PRO A 41 -14.03 -29.50 -16.79
C PRO A 41 -12.98 -29.27 -17.89
N GLY A 42 -12.02 -30.19 -17.98
CA GLY A 42 -10.89 -30.10 -18.92
C GLY A 42 -9.66 -29.35 -18.40
N GLN A 43 -9.71 -28.74 -17.20
CA GLN A 43 -8.52 -28.17 -16.58
C GLN A 43 -7.64 -29.25 -15.93
N PRO A 44 -6.30 -29.17 -16.06
CA PRO A 44 -5.39 -30.15 -15.46
C PRO A 44 -5.49 -30.25 -13.93
N LEU A 45 -5.88 -29.15 -13.27
CA LEU A 45 -6.02 -29.14 -11.81
C LEU A 45 -7.21 -29.99 -11.34
N LEU A 46 -8.31 -30.04 -12.10
CA LEU A 46 -9.49 -30.83 -11.72
C LEU A 46 -9.14 -32.32 -11.61
N GLU A 47 -8.35 -32.83 -12.56
CA GLU A 47 -7.86 -34.22 -12.53
C GLU A 47 -6.94 -34.46 -11.34
N LYS A 48 -6.04 -33.52 -11.03
CA LYS A 48 -5.15 -33.61 -9.85
C LYS A 48 -5.94 -33.64 -8.55
N LEU A 49 -7.02 -32.85 -8.44
CA LEU A 49 -7.90 -32.87 -7.28
C LEU A 49 -8.63 -34.20 -7.13
N ALA A 50 -9.15 -34.76 -8.23
CA ALA A 50 -9.78 -36.09 -8.22
C ALA A 50 -8.80 -37.21 -7.86
N GLN A 51 -7.52 -37.10 -8.26
CA GLN A 51 -6.47 -38.04 -7.86
C GLN A 51 -6.12 -37.91 -6.38
N ALA A 52 -6.05 -36.68 -5.86
CA ALA A 52 -5.66 -36.42 -4.48
C ALA A 52 -6.77 -36.72 -3.46
N PHE A 53 -8.01 -36.33 -3.75
CA PHE A 53 -9.15 -36.41 -2.83
C PHE A 53 -10.15 -37.50 -3.19
N GLY A 54 -9.91 -38.24 -4.28
CA GLY A 54 -10.73 -39.34 -4.75
C GLY A 54 -11.79 -38.92 -5.78
N PRO A 55 -12.28 -39.88 -6.61
CA PRO A 55 -13.18 -39.59 -7.72
C PRO A 55 -14.54 -39.03 -7.30
N GLN A 56 -14.94 -39.20 -6.03
CA GLN A 56 -16.18 -38.67 -5.48
C GLN A 56 -16.23 -37.14 -5.40
N VAL A 57 -15.11 -36.44 -5.61
CA VAL A 57 -15.10 -34.97 -5.74
C VAL A 57 -15.58 -34.49 -7.11
N LEU A 58 -15.97 -35.40 -8.00
CA LEU A 58 -16.54 -35.09 -9.30
C LEU A 58 -18.02 -35.50 -9.37
N HIS A 59 -18.83 -34.62 -9.97
CA HIS A 59 -20.18 -34.96 -10.41
C HIS A 59 -20.15 -35.90 -11.62
N ALA A 60 -21.29 -36.50 -11.94
CA ALA A 60 -21.42 -37.44 -13.06
C ALA A 60 -21.13 -36.81 -14.43
N ASP A 61 -21.27 -35.49 -14.57
CA ASP A 61 -20.94 -34.72 -15.77
C ASP A 61 -19.45 -34.32 -15.87
N GLY A 62 -18.64 -34.74 -14.89
CA GLY A 62 -17.22 -34.43 -14.80
C GLY A 62 -16.89 -33.07 -14.19
N SER A 63 -17.88 -32.30 -13.73
CA SER A 63 -17.64 -31.05 -12.99
C SER A 63 -17.28 -31.30 -11.51
N LEU A 64 -16.66 -30.32 -10.86
CA LEU A 64 -16.25 -30.42 -9.47
C LEU A 64 -17.45 -30.38 -8.51
N ASP A 65 -17.61 -31.42 -7.67
CA ASP A 65 -18.45 -31.38 -6.48
C ASP A 65 -17.71 -30.66 -5.36
N ARG A 66 -17.99 -29.35 -5.22
CA ARG A 66 -17.37 -28.50 -4.20
C ARG A 66 -17.69 -28.93 -2.78
N THR A 67 -18.87 -29.49 -2.55
CA THR A 67 -19.29 -29.93 -1.22
C THR A 67 -18.49 -31.19 -0.85
N ALA A 68 -18.41 -32.16 -1.76
CA ALA A 68 -17.60 -33.36 -1.57
C ALA A 68 -16.11 -33.03 -1.40
N LEU A 69 -15.58 -32.09 -2.21
CA LEU A 69 -14.21 -31.63 -2.06
C LEU A 69 -13.98 -30.96 -0.70
N ALA A 70 -14.87 -30.07 -0.26
CA ALA A 70 -14.75 -29.43 1.05
C ALA A 70 -14.81 -30.46 2.19
N SER A 71 -15.72 -31.43 2.11
CA SER A 71 -15.82 -32.52 3.09
C SER A 71 -14.57 -33.41 3.12
N ALA A 72 -13.87 -33.59 1.99
CA ALA A 72 -12.64 -34.36 1.93
C ALA A 72 -11.40 -33.55 2.35
N ALA A 73 -11.34 -32.26 1.99
CA ALA A 73 -10.16 -31.43 2.16
C ALA A 73 -10.05 -30.78 3.54
N PHE A 74 -11.17 -30.49 4.21
CA PHE A 74 -11.17 -29.78 5.51
C PHE A 74 -11.33 -30.71 6.72
N VAL A 75 -10.92 -31.98 6.59
CA VAL A 75 -10.96 -32.96 7.69
C VAL A 75 -9.83 -32.75 8.70
N ASP A 76 -8.66 -32.33 8.23
CA ASP A 76 -7.49 -32.01 9.03
C ASP A 76 -6.56 -31.00 8.34
N ALA A 77 -5.51 -30.60 9.04
CA ALA A 77 -4.55 -29.62 8.54
C ALA A 77 -3.71 -30.13 7.35
N GLU A 78 -3.48 -31.44 7.25
CA GLU A 78 -2.68 -32.04 6.19
C GLU A 78 -3.43 -32.00 4.85
N HIS A 79 -4.69 -32.44 4.84
CA HIS A 79 -5.56 -32.38 3.66
C HIS A 79 -5.84 -30.93 3.23
N THR A 80 -5.99 -30.03 4.20
CA THR A 80 -6.17 -28.59 3.91
C THR A 80 -4.92 -28.03 3.24
N ALA A 81 -3.72 -28.38 3.75
CA ALA A 81 -2.46 -27.98 3.15
C ALA A 81 -2.27 -28.58 1.74
N GLN A 82 -2.69 -29.84 1.52
CA GLN A 82 -2.66 -30.48 0.22
C GLN A 82 -3.55 -29.77 -0.80
N LEU A 83 -4.79 -29.42 -0.43
CA LEU A 83 -5.69 -28.67 -1.30
C LEU A 83 -5.08 -27.31 -1.66
N ASN A 84 -4.61 -26.57 -0.66
CA ASN A 84 -4.02 -25.26 -0.85
C ASN A 84 -2.76 -25.33 -1.73
N GLY A 85 -1.92 -26.35 -1.56
CA GLY A 85 -0.73 -26.59 -2.36
C GLY A 85 -1.03 -26.86 -3.84
N LEU A 86 -2.20 -27.41 -4.16
CA LEU A 86 -2.66 -27.59 -5.54
C LEU A 86 -3.35 -26.33 -6.10
N MET A 87 -4.22 -25.71 -5.30
CA MET A 87 -5.03 -24.56 -5.73
C MET A 87 -4.20 -23.27 -5.89
N HIS A 88 -3.34 -22.95 -4.92
CA HIS A 88 -2.67 -21.64 -4.89
C HIS A 88 -1.78 -21.38 -6.12
N PRO A 89 -0.93 -22.33 -6.59
CA PRO A 89 -0.14 -22.11 -7.80
C PRO A 89 -1.01 -21.89 -9.05
N ALA A 90 -2.07 -22.70 -9.20
CA ALA A 90 -2.96 -22.59 -10.36
C ALA A 90 -3.75 -21.28 -10.37
N ILE A 91 -4.25 -20.84 -9.21
CA ILE A 91 -4.92 -19.54 -9.06
C ILE A 91 -3.94 -18.42 -9.40
N ARG A 92 -2.72 -18.44 -8.83
CA ARG A 92 -1.68 -17.43 -9.11
C ARG A 92 -1.38 -17.32 -10.60
N ASP A 93 -1.17 -18.46 -11.28
CA ASP A 93 -0.81 -18.48 -12.69
C ASP A 93 -1.99 -17.96 -13.55
N ARG A 94 -3.23 -18.39 -13.27
CA ARG A 94 -4.42 -17.88 -13.96
C ARG A 94 -4.67 -16.39 -13.69
N THR A 95 -4.44 -15.92 -12.47
CA THR A 95 -4.46 -14.49 -12.13
C THR A 95 -3.46 -13.72 -12.99
N ALA A 96 -2.22 -14.20 -13.11
CA ALA A 96 -1.20 -13.57 -13.94
C ALA A 96 -1.62 -13.52 -15.42
N GLU A 97 -2.25 -14.57 -15.94
CA GLU A 97 -2.82 -14.58 -17.30
C GLU A 97 -3.91 -13.51 -17.48
N HIS A 98 -4.81 -13.35 -16.50
CA HIS A 98 -5.84 -12.31 -16.54
C HIS A 98 -5.21 -10.91 -16.55
N PHE A 99 -4.22 -10.65 -15.70
CA PHE A 99 -3.48 -9.39 -15.73
C PHE A 99 -2.75 -9.15 -17.05
N ALA A 100 -2.13 -10.18 -17.64
CA ALA A 100 -1.44 -10.08 -18.92
C ALA A 100 -2.41 -9.79 -20.08
N ARG A 101 -3.61 -10.41 -20.08
CA ARG A 101 -4.67 -10.13 -21.06
C ARG A 101 -5.17 -8.68 -21.01
N HIS A 102 -5.01 -8.01 -19.88
CA HIS A 102 -5.43 -6.64 -19.65
C HIS A 102 -4.24 -5.68 -19.47
N ALA A 103 -3.07 -6.00 -20.03
CA ALA A 103 -1.87 -5.17 -19.89
C ALA A 103 -2.05 -3.72 -20.38
N ASP A 104 -2.91 -3.52 -21.39
CA ASP A 104 -3.23 -2.21 -21.98
C ASP A 104 -4.30 -1.43 -21.20
N ALA A 105 -4.91 -2.02 -20.17
CA ALA A 105 -5.90 -1.32 -19.36
C ALA A 105 -5.25 -0.22 -18.52
N GLU A 106 -5.93 0.92 -18.39
CA GLU A 106 -5.47 2.00 -17.51
C GLU A 106 -5.59 1.57 -16.04
N LEU A 107 -6.69 0.91 -15.70
CA LEU A 107 -7.08 0.53 -14.35
C LEU A 107 -7.56 -0.93 -14.30
N VAL A 108 -6.94 -1.73 -13.43
CA VAL A 108 -7.42 -3.07 -13.04
C VAL A 108 -7.70 -3.11 -11.55
N VAL A 109 -8.89 -3.61 -11.21
CA VAL A 109 -9.30 -3.93 -9.85
C VAL A 109 -9.26 -5.44 -9.70
N HIS A 110 -8.44 -5.92 -8.78
CA HIS A 110 -8.44 -7.32 -8.37
C HIS A 110 -9.29 -7.45 -7.11
N ASP A 111 -10.47 -8.03 -7.28
CA ASP A 111 -11.36 -8.35 -6.19
C ASP A 111 -10.86 -9.65 -5.50
N VAL A 112 -10.36 -9.51 -4.26
CA VAL A 112 -9.78 -10.60 -3.47
C VAL A 112 -10.40 -10.61 -2.06
N PRO A 113 -11.30 -11.56 -1.75
CA PRO A 113 -11.91 -11.69 -0.42
C PRO A 113 -10.91 -11.88 0.72
N LEU A 114 -9.79 -12.56 0.45
CA LEU A 114 -8.74 -12.89 1.41
C LEU A 114 -7.45 -12.08 1.19
N LEU A 115 -7.58 -10.84 0.69
CA LEU A 115 -6.44 -9.97 0.36
C LEU A 115 -5.50 -9.77 1.55
N VAL A 116 -6.08 -9.55 2.73
CA VAL A 116 -5.34 -9.24 3.97
C VAL A 116 -4.84 -10.52 4.61
N GLU A 117 -5.69 -11.54 4.68
CA GLU A 117 -5.39 -12.85 5.26
C GLU A 117 -4.23 -13.55 4.55
N ASN A 118 -4.10 -13.34 3.23
CA ASN A 118 -3.01 -13.88 2.43
C ASN A 118 -1.83 -12.91 2.24
N SER A 119 -1.80 -11.79 2.97
CA SER A 119 -0.73 -10.79 2.91
C SER A 119 -0.44 -10.28 1.49
N MET A 120 -1.48 -10.10 0.68
CA MET A 120 -1.35 -9.77 -0.75
C MET A 120 -1.31 -8.27 -1.03
N THR A 121 -1.64 -7.41 -0.05
CA THR A 121 -1.69 -5.95 -0.22
C THR A 121 -0.42 -5.31 -0.81
N PRO A 122 0.81 -5.81 -0.55
CA PRO A 122 2.03 -5.24 -1.14
C PRO A 122 2.12 -5.37 -2.67
N ALA A 123 1.35 -6.29 -3.27
CA ALA A 123 1.37 -6.53 -4.72
C ALA A 123 0.57 -5.49 -5.53
N TYR A 124 -0.11 -4.55 -4.87
CA TYR A 124 -0.97 -3.54 -5.49
C TYR A 124 -0.47 -2.12 -5.22
N HIS A 125 -0.81 -1.22 -6.13
CA HIS A 125 -0.47 0.19 -6.00
C HIS A 125 -1.39 0.89 -5.00
N LEU A 126 -2.66 0.46 -4.93
CA LEU A 126 -3.67 1.01 -4.02
C LEU A 126 -4.56 -0.13 -3.50
N ASN A 127 -4.81 -0.18 -2.20
CA ASN A 127 -5.68 -1.18 -1.58
C ASN A 127 -6.93 -0.53 -1.01
N LEU A 128 -8.11 -1.01 -1.43
CA LEU A 128 -9.41 -0.52 -1.02
C LEU A 128 -10.08 -1.55 -0.10
N LEU A 129 -10.52 -1.10 1.08
CA LEU A 129 -11.35 -1.87 1.99
C LEU A 129 -12.81 -1.40 1.86
N VAL A 130 -13.70 -2.31 1.49
CA VAL A 130 -15.15 -2.11 1.68
C VAL A 130 -15.48 -2.51 3.11
N ASP A 131 -15.79 -1.51 3.91
CA ASP A 131 -15.94 -1.65 5.34
C ASP A 131 -17.41 -1.53 5.78
N VAL A 132 -17.81 -2.45 6.65
CA VAL A 132 -19.15 -2.54 7.21
C VAL A 132 -19.04 -3.20 8.59
N PRO A 133 -19.63 -2.62 9.65
CA PRO A 133 -19.62 -3.23 10.98
C PRO A 133 -20.14 -4.67 10.97
N ALA A 134 -19.52 -5.54 11.79
CA ALA A 134 -19.84 -6.97 11.84
C ALA A 134 -21.34 -7.27 12.03
N GLU A 135 -22.04 -6.51 12.88
CA GLU A 135 -23.48 -6.68 13.12
C GLU A 135 -24.32 -6.40 11.88
N VAL A 136 -23.95 -5.39 11.08
CA VAL A 136 -24.64 -5.07 9.82
C VAL A 136 -24.34 -6.14 8.77
N ARG A 137 -23.12 -6.65 8.72
CA ARG A 137 -22.75 -7.78 7.85
C ARG A 137 -23.55 -9.04 8.19
N LEU A 138 -23.69 -9.35 9.48
CA LEU A 138 -24.48 -10.47 9.98
C LEU A 138 -25.93 -10.37 9.53
N GLN A 139 -26.56 -9.21 9.73
CA GLN A 139 -27.93 -8.95 9.31
C GLN A 139 -28.09 -9.11 7.79
N ARG A 140 -27.18 -8.55 6.99
CA ARG A 140 -27.20 -8.70 5.52
C ARG A 140 -27.09 -10.15 5.07
N LEU A 141 -26.26 -10.97 5.72
CA LEU A 141 -26.12 -12.40 5.37
C LEU A 141 -27.37 -13.20 5.68
N MET A 142 -28.04 -12.89 6.80
CA MET A 142 -29.32 -13.48 7.15
C MET A 142 -30.41 -13.08 6.14
N ASP A 143 -30.57 -11.79 5.88
CA ASP A 143 -31.68 -11.28 5.05
C ASP A 143 -31.52 -11.60 3.56
N SER A 144 -30.32 -11.41 3.01
CA SER A 144 -30.10 -11.54 1.56
C SER A 144 -29.72 -12.95 1.12
N ARG A 145 -29.11 -13.75 2.00
CA ARG A 145 -28.61 -15.09 1.68
C ARG A 145 -29.28 -16.20 2.47
N GLY A 146 -30.22 -15.88 3.37
CA GLY A 146 -30.94 -16.86 4.18
C GLY A 146 -30.04 -17.68 5.08
N MET A 147 -28.86 -17.16 5.45
CA MET A 147 -27.92 -17.87 6.30
C MET A 147 -28.44 -17.93 7.73
N ASP A 148 -28.19 -19.05 8.40
CA ASP A 148 -28.39 -19.15 9.84
C ASP A 148 -27.44 -18.17 10.58
N ARG A 149 -27.91 -17.61 11.70
CA ARG A 149 -27.15 -16.61 12.47
C ARG A 149 -25.83 -17.18 12.98
N GLU A 150 -25.81 -18.43 13.46
CA GLU A 150 -24.59 -19.05 13.99
C GLU A 150 -23.59 -19.35 12.87
N ASP A 151 -24.05 -19.83 11.71
CA ASP A 151 -23.16 -20.04 10.54
C ASP A 151 -22.59 -18.72 10.03
N ALA A 152 -23.42 -17.69 9.89
CA ALA A 152 -22.96 -16.37 9.45
C ALA A 152 -21.94 -15.75 10.43
N ALA A 153 -22.19 -15.83 11.74
CA ALA A 153 -21.26 -15.38 12.77
C ALA A 153 -19.95 -16.18 12.76
N ALA A 154 -20.02 -17.50 12.59
CA ALA A 154 -18.84 -18.36 12.50
C ALA A 154 -17.99 -18.06 11.26
N ARG A 155 -18.61 -17.65 10.14
CA ARG A 155 -17.87 -17.24 8.94
C ARG A 155 -17.19 -15.89 9.12
N ILE A 156 -17.88 -14.92 9.72
CA ILE A 156 -17.31 -13.60 10.01
C ILE A 156 -16.08 -13.74 10.93
N SER A 157 -16.17 -14.55 11.99
CA SER A 157 -15.10 -14.70 12.98
C SER A 157 -13.87 -15.45 12.48
N ARG A 158 -13.97 -16.21 11.37
CA ARG A 158 -12.85 -16.92 10.76
C ARG A 158 -11.96 -16.03 9.87
N GLN A 159 -12.46 -14.88 9.44
CA GLN A 159 -11.68 -13.94 8.65
C GLN A 159 -10.85 -13.03 9.59
N ALA A 160 -9.93 -12.23 9.04
CA ALA A 160 -9.24 -11.20 9.83
C ALA A 160 -10.25 -10.30 10.59
N ASP A 161 -9.85 -9.68 11.69
CA ASP A 161 -10.69 -8.66 12.33
C ASP A 161 -10.69 -7.35 11.53
N ASP A 162 -11.63 -6.45 11.87
CA ASP A 162 -11.85 -5.23 11.11
C ASP A 162 -10.66 -4.24 11.27
N ASP A 163 -10.02 -4.19 12.43
CA ASP A 163 -8.86 -3.32 12.67
C ASP A 163 -7.65 -3.77 11.84
N THR A 164 -7.42 -5.08 11.75
CA THR A 164 -6.39 -5.68 10.89
C THR A 164 -6.63 -5.32 9.43
N ARG A 165 -7.88 -5.33 8.95
CA ARG A 165 -8.18 -4.91 7.57
C ARG A 165 -7.96 -3.42 7.35
N ARG A 166 -8.41 -2.57 8.29
CA ARG A 166 -8.24 -1.11 8.20
C ARG A 166 -6.76 -0.74 8.16
N ALA A 167 -5.94 -1.36 9.00
CA ALA A 167 -4.49 -1.12 9.03
C ALA A 167 -3.78 -1.53 7.74
N ALA A 168 -4.29 -2.56 7.04
CA ALA A 168 -3.69 -3.11 5.82
C ALA A 168 -4.06 -2.39 4.53
N CYS A 169 -5.09 -1.54 4.52
CA CYS A 169 -5.61 -0.89 3.30
C CYS A 169 -5.33 0.62 3.27
N ASP A 170 -5.28 1.18 2.06
CA ASP A 170 -4.92 2.59 1.82
C ASP A 170 -6.14 3.52 1.81
N VAL A 171 -7.32 2.96 1.54
CA VAL A 171 -8.61 3.66 1.53
C VAL A 171 -9.65 2.75 2.15
N ILE A 172 -10.48 3.35 3.00
CA ILE A 172 -11.66 2.71 3.59
C ILE A 172 -12.89 3.31 2.90
N ILE A 173 -13.73 2.44 2.36
CA ILE A 173 -15.03 2.78 1.76
C ILE A 173 -16.10 2.26 2.71
N ASP A 174 -16.73 3.17 3.46
CA ASP A 174 -17.87 2.82 4.30
C ASP A 174 -19.06 2.45 3.40
N ASN A 175 -19.56 1.23 3.56
CA ASN A 175 -20.73 0.72 2.86
C ASN A 175 -21.82 0.26 3.84
N SER A 176 -21.86 0.84 5.04
CA SER A 176 -22.86 0.55 6.08
C SER A 176 -24.19 1.25 5.83
N GLY A 177 -24.16 2.42 5.17
CA GLY A 177 -25.31 3.24 4.83
C GLY A 177 -26.05 2.83 3.54
N PRO A 178 -26.92 3.72 3.03
CA PRO A 178 -27.57 3.59 1.72
C PRO A 178 -26.55 3.50 0.57
N VAL A 179 -26.92 2.79 -0.49
CA VAL A 179 -26.02 2.55 -1.64
C VAL A 179 -25.63 3.84 -2.35
N GLU A 180 -26.47 4.87 -2.29
CA GLU A 180 -26.23 6.18 -2.89
C GLU A 180 -25.04 6.89 -2.24
N GLU A 181 -24.86 6.76 -0.92
CA GLU A 181 -23.72 7.32 -0.20
C GLU A 181 -22.42 6.65 -0.63
N THR A 182 -22.42 5.31 -0.70
CA THR A 182 -21.28 4.54 -1.23
C THR A 182 -20.97 4.91 -2.67
N THR A 183 -22.00 5.09 -3.51
CA THR A 183 -21.85 5.46 -4.92
C THR A 183 -21.12 6.79 -5.04
N GLU A 184 -21.54 7.80 -4.27
CA GLU A 184 -20.92 9.11 -4.27
C GLU A 184 -19.48 9.07 -3.72
N ALA A 185 -19.22 8.31 -2.65
CA ALA A 185 -17.88 8.12 -2.11
C ALA A 185 -16.93 7.47 -3.12
N VAL A 186 -17.39 6.43 -3.84
CA VAL A 186 -16.62 5.76 -4.90
C VAL A 186 -16.35 6.73 -6.05
N ARG A 187 -17.35 7.51 -6.48
CA ARG A 187 -17.18 8.52 -7.53
C ARG A 187 -16.13 9.57 -7.15
N GLN A 188 -16.20 10.11 -5.93
CA GLN A 188 -15.23 11.08 -5.42
C GLN A 188 -13.82 10.48 -5.34
N LEU A 189 -13.69 9.25 -4.86
CA LEU A 189 -12.41 8.54 -4.82
C LEU A 189 -11.81 8.35 -6.22
N ILE A 190 -12.64 8.05 -7.20
CA ILE A 190 -12.23 7.90 -8.59
C ILE A 190 -11.66 9.20 -9.14
N ASP A 191 -12.42 10.29 -8.99
CA ASP A 191 -12.08 11.60 -9.56
C ASP A 191 -10.87 12.24 -8.87
N SER A 192 -10.79 12.15 -7.53
CA SER A 192 -9.77 12.83 -6.74
C SER A 192 -8.46 12.07 -6.59
N ARG A 193 -8.49 10.72 -6.67
CA ARG A 193 -7.31 9.88 -6.37
C ARG A 193 -7.01 8.85 -7.46
N ILE A 194 -7.97 7.99 -7.83
CA ILE A 194 -7.68 6.85 -8.73
C ILE A 194 -7.28 7.32 -10.13
N ARG A 195 -8.06 8.21 -10.77
CA ARG A 195 -7.75 8.69 -12.12
C ARG A 195 -6.44 9.50 -12.16
N PRO A 196 -6.20 10.48 -11.27
CA PRO A 196 -4.93 11.18 -11.26
C PRO A 196 -3.75 10.26 -10.95
N PHE A 197 -3.90 9.27 -10.07
CA PHE A 197 -2.85 8.30 -9.80
C PHE A 197 -2.55 7.45 -11.05
N ALA A 198 -3.57 6.94 -11.74
CA ALA A 198 -3.38 6.16 -12.95
C ALA A 198 -2.67 6.97 -14.05
N ALA A 199 -3.07 8.24 -14.24
CA ALA A 199 -2.43 9.15 -15.18
C ALA A 199 -0.97 9.44 -14.81
N ASN A 200 -0.70 9.74 -13.53
CA ASN A 200 0.65 9.98 -13.03
C ASN A 200 1.54 8.75 -13.21
N LEU A 201 1.03 7.56 -12.87
CA LEU A 201 1.75 6.30 -13.02
C LEU A 201 2.10 6.01 -14.48
N ALA A 202 1.15 6.18 -15.40
CA ALA A 202 1.37 5.99 -16.84
C ALA A 202 2.38 6.98 -17.43
N ALA A 203 2.44 8.21 -16.88
CA ALA A 203 3.36 9.24 -17.32
C ALA A 203 4.70 9.23 -16.55
N GLU A 204 4.89 8.31 -15.61
CA GLU A 204 6.01 8.29 -14.65
C GLU A 204 6.20 9.65 -13.94
N GLN A 205 5.09 10.27 -13.55
CA GLN A 205 5.04 11.57 -12.89
C GLN A 205 4.78 11.42 -11.39
N ARG A 206 5.45 12.26 -10.61
CA ARG A 206 5.21 12.38 -9.18
C ARG A 206 3.93 13.16 -8.95
N ALA A 207 3.13 12.74 -7.96
CA ALA A 207 2.00 13.54 -7.54
C ALA A 207 2.45 14.88 -6.96
N PRO A 208 1.69 15.97 -7.18
CA PRO A 208 1.94 17.21 -6.48
C PRO A 208 1.77 17.00 -4.97
N LYS A 209 2.63 17.61 -4.17
CA LYS A 209 2.54 17.54 -2.71
C LYS A 209 1.46 18.50 -2.21
N ALA A 210 0.67 18.04 -1.25
CA ALA A 210 -0.23 18.90 -0.49
C ALA A 210 0.57 19.96 0.29
N GLY A 211 -0.16 20.97 0.78
CA GLY A 211 0.36 22.22 1.32
C GLY A 211 1.38 22.11 2.46
N LEU A 212 1.78 23.28 2.96
CA LEU A 212 2.88 23.41 3.91
C LEU A 212 2.50 23.21 5.38
N ASP A 213 1.24 22.87 5.66
CA ASP A 213 0.70 22.81 7.01
C ASP A 213 1.28 21.65 7.82
N LEU A 214 1.42 21.90 9.13
CA LEU A 214 1.79 20.87 10.09
C LEU A 214 0.51 20.20 10.57
N VAL A 215 0.44 18.89 10.43
CA VAL A 215 -0.63 18.03 10.91
C VAL A 215 -0.26 17.55 12.31
N ASP A 216 -1.27 17.47 13.18
CA ASP A 216 -1.12 16.88 14.51
C ASP A 216 -0.94 15.36 14.36
N PRO A 217 0.06 14.75 15.01
CA PRO A 217 0.26 13.30 14.98
C PRO A 217 -0.96 12.49 15.47
N ALA A 218 -1.88 13.08 16.26
CA ALA A 218 -3.12 12.42 16.67
C ALA A 218 -4.13 12.24 15.51
N ASP A 219 -4.00 13.03 14.45
CA ASP A 219 -4.92 13.04 13.31
C ASP A 219 -4.40 12.20 12.11
N ALA A 220 -3.27 11.51 12.26
CA ALA A 220 -2.64 10.76 11.17
C ALA A 220 -1.98 9.44 11.63
N ASP A 221 -2.16 8.37 10.84
CA ASP A 221 -1.48 7.09 11.03
C ASP A 221 -0.21 6.98 10.16
N TRP A 222 0.76 7.86 10.39
CA TRP A 222 1.99 7.85 9.60
C TRP A 222 2.80 6.57 9.73
N ALA A 223 2.74 5.92 10.89
CA ALA A 223 3.45 4.67 11.14
C ALA A 223 2.84 3.53 10.30
N GLY A 224 1.52 3.36 10.32
CA GLY A 224 0.83 2.37 9.49
C GLY A 224 0.96 2.67 8.01
N ASP A 225 0.81 3.94 7.60
CA ASP A 225 1.03 4.35 6.22
C ASP A 225 2.46 4.01 5.74
N ALA A 226 3.48 4.29 6.56
CA ALA A 226 4.87 3.99 6.24
C ALA A 226 5.10 2.48 6.14
N GLN A 227 4.52 1.68 7.04
CA GLN A 227 4.61 0.22 6.99
C GLN A 227 4.01 -0.36 5.71
N ARG A 228 2.84 0.14 5.26
CA ARG A 228 2.25 -0.30 3.98
C ARG A 228 3.15 0.03 2.79
N VAL A 229 3.73 1.23 2.77
CA VAL A 229 4.66 1.62 1.70
C VAL A 229 5.94 0.78 1.74
N ILE A 230 6.52 0.55 2.92
CA ILE A 230 7.72 -0.29 3.09
C ILE A 230 7.46 -1.71 2.59
N ALA A 231 6.31 -2.29 2.92
CA ALA A 231 5.94 -3.62 2.46
C ALA A 231 5.85 -3.69 0.92
N LYS A 232 5.23 -2.68 0.29
CA LYS A 232 5.16 -2.55 -1.17
C LYS A 232 6.52 -2.43 -1.83
N LEU A 233 7.39 -1.58 -1.26
CA LEU A 233 8.75 -1.41 -1.76
C LEU A 233 9.53 -2.72 -1.70
N ARG A 234 9.54 -3.40 -0.55
CA ARG A 234 10.20 -4.72 -0.39
C ARG A 234 9.69 -5.76 -1.37
N CYS A 235 8.36 -5.88 -1.51
CA CYS A 235 7.73 -6.79 -2.46
C CYS A 235 8.19 -6.53 -3.91
N GLY A 236 8.41 -5.27 -4.27
CA GLY A 236 8.78 -4.87 -5.63
C GLY A 236 10.28 -4.76 -5.93
N SER A 237 11.10 -4.45 -4.93
CA SER A 237 12.55 -4.22 -5.08
C SER A 237 13.43 -5.34 -4.53
N GLY A 238 12.87 -6.26 -3.73
CA GLY A 238 13.63 -7.32 -3.04
C GLY A 238 13.80 -7.03 -1.54
N ASP A 239 13.86 -8.10 -0.75
CA ASP A 239 14.00 -8.06 0.72
C ASP A 239 15.44 -7.83 1.18
N GLU A 240 16.42 -7.89 0.26
CA GLU A 240 17.82 -7.63 0.55
C GLU A 240 18.12 -6.16 0.89
N PHE A 241 17.26 -5.24 0.46
CA PHE A 241 17.44 -3.80 0.70
C PHE A 241 16.72 -3.37 1.99
N ALA A 242 17.47 -2.70 2.87
CA ALA A 242 16.89 -2.09 4.05
C ALA A 242 16.09 -0.85 3.66
N VAL A 243 14.86 -0.75 4.16
CA VAL A 243 14.00 0.44 4.01
C VAL A 243 13.65 0.96 5.40
N GLU A 244 13.86 2.25 5.62
CA GLU A 244 13.68 2.90 6.91
C GLU A 244 12.73 4.08 6.80
N HIS A 245 11.79 4.19 7.75
CA HIS A 245 11.00 5.40 7.94
C HIS A 245 11.84 6.44 8.65
N ILE A 246 12.01 7.60 8.01
CA ILE A 246 12.83 8.73 8.48
C ILE A 246 12.03 10.03 8.44
N GLY A 247 12.69 11.14 8.74
CA GLY A 247 12.06 12.46 8.72
C GLY A 247 11.19 12.72 9.95
N SER A 248 10.30 13.71 9.87
CA SER A 248 9.48 14.09 11.03
C SER A 248 8.35 13.11 11.30
N THR A 249 7.78 12.49 10.27
CA THR A 249 6.62 11.58 10.43
C THR A 249 7.00 10.24 11.06
N SER A 250 8.29 9.93 11.16
CA SER A 250 8.79 8.76 11.92
C SER A 250 9.02 9.03 13.41
N VAL A 251 8.84 10.27 13.88
CA VAL A 251 9.08 10.66 15.27
C VAL A 251 7.75 10.75 16.02
N PRO A 252 7.48 9.88 17.01
CA PRO A 252 6.23 9.91 17.76
C PRO A 252 5.96 11.28 18.41
N GLY A 253 4.75 11.79 18.26
CA GLY A 253 4.31 13.03 18.89
C GLY A 253 4.87 14.32 18.27
N LEU A 254 5.59 14.26 17.15
CA LEU A 254 6.12 15.45 16.46
C LEU A 254 5.18 15.92 15.34
N PRO A 255 4.55 17.11 15.44
CA PRO A 255 3.82 17.70 14.32
C PRO A 255 4.68 17.84 13.07
N ALA A 256 4.12 17.42 11.93
CA ALA A 256 4.86 17.31 10.68
C ALA A 256 3.99 17.67 9.48
N LYS A 257 4.65 18.01 8.38
CA LYS A 257 3.96 18.01 7.09
C LYS A 257 3.52 16.58 6.82
N ASP A 258 2.35 16.43 6.22
CA ASP A 258 1.78 15.13 5.92
C ASP A 258 2.47 14.48 4.70
N VAL A 259 3.75 14.15 4.89
CA VAL A 259 4.61 13.52 3.90
C VAL A 259 5.47 12.48 4.60
N ILE A 260 5.40 11.25 4.13
CA ILE A 260 6.22 10.16 4.64
C ILE A 260 7.58 10.25 3.96
N ASP A 261 8.65 10.34 4.74
CA ASP A 261 10.01 10.27 4.22
C ASP A 261 10.57 8.87 4.50
N LEU A 262 10.94 8.15 3.44
CA LEU A 262 11.59 6.86 3.54
C LEU A 262 13.01 6.96 2.99
N GLN A 263 13.89 6.08 3.46
CA GLN A 263 15.14 5.79 2.78
C GLN A 263 15.30 4.30 2.49
N LEU A 264 15.72 3.98 1.26
CA LEU A 264 16.10 2.65 0.81
C LEU A 264 17.62 2.62 0.64
N LEU A 265 18.26 1.63 1.25
CA LEU A 265 19.71 1.53 1.32
C LEU A 265 20.23 0.53 0.29
N VAL A 266 21.15 0.98 -0.56
CA VAL A 266 21.80 0.20 -1.62
C VAL A 266 23.31 0.14 -1.41
N PRO A 267 24.02 -0.82 -2.03
CA PRO A 267 25.49 -0.88 -1.96
C PRO A 267 26.18 0.23 -2.77
N ASP A 268 25.60 0.67 -3.88
CA ASP A 268 26.20 1.65 -4.81
C ASP A 268 25.13 2.38 -5.66
N LEU A 269 25.55 3.44 -6.37
CA LEU A 269 24.66 4.25 -7.22
C LEU A 269 24.20 3.51 -8.48
N ASP A 270 24.98 2.55 -8.97
CA ASP A 270 24.60 1.72 -10.12
C ASP A 270 23.38 0.87 -9.77
N THR A 271 23.35 0.29 -8.57
CA THR A 271 22.20 -0.43 -8.03
C THR A 271 21.00 0.50 -7.86
N ALA A 272 21.19 1.74 -7.37
CA ALA A 272 20.12 2.73 -7.30
C ALA A 272 19.52 3.03 -8.68
N GLY A 273 20.37 3.22 -9.69
CA GLY A 273 19.94 3.46 -11.07
C GLY A 273 19.23 2.26 -11.69
N ALA A 274 19.71 1.04 -11.42
CA ALA A 274 19.09 -0.20 -11.89
C ALA A 274 17.70 -0.44 -11.26
N LEU A 275 17.50 -0.02 -10.00
CA LEU A 275 16.20 -0.08 -9.32
C LEU A 275 15.21 0.98 -9.82
N ALA A 276 15.68 2.08 -10.41
CA ALA A 276 14.82 3.23 -10.69
C ALA A 276 13.61 2.93 -11.59
N PRO A 277 13.73 2.19 -12.72
CA PRO A 277 12.58 1.78 -13.53
C PRO A 277 11.59 0.93 -12.74
N ARG A 278 12.09 0.01 -11.91
CA ARG A 278 11.25 -0.85 -11.08
C ARG A 278 10.50 -0.06 -10.00
N LEU A 279 11.14 0.92 -9.38
CA LEU A 279 10.50 1.83 -8.43
C LEU A 279 9.43 2.69 -9.13
N ALA A 280 9.66 3.13 -10.36
CA ALA A 280 8.67 3.85 -11.16
C ALA A 280 7.44 2.98 -11.44
N GLU A 281 7.62 1.71 -11.83
CA GLU A 281 6.53 0.73 -11.99
C GLU A 281 5.70 0.54 -10.72
N LEU A 282 6.32 0.62 -9.53
CA LEU A 282 5.64 0.53 -8.24
C LEU A 282 4.89 1.82 -7.85
N GLY A 283 4.99 2.88 -8.66
CA GLY A 283 4.38 4.18 -8.42
C GLY A 283 5.29 5.20 -7.75
N TYR A 284 6.62 5.00 -7.79
CA TYR A 284 7.60 5.92 -7.23
C TYR A 284 8.59 6.41 -8.29
N PRO A 285 8.18 7.23 -9.27
CA PRO A 285 9.08 7.77 -10.28
C PRO A 285 10.16 8.68 -9.67
N GLY A 286 11.38 8.56 -10.21
CA GLY A 286 12.59 9.11 -9.61
C GLY A 286 13.54 9.81 -10.58
N THR A 287 14.50 10.52 -10.00
CA THR A 287 15.64 11.09 -10.72
C THR A 287 16.85 11.06 -9.81
N GLU A 288 18.03 11.03 -10.42
CA GLU A 288 19.28 11.28 -9.71
C GLU A 288 19.29 12.70 -9.12
N MET A 289 19.80 12.82 -7.90
CA MET A 289 19.93 14.06 -7.14
C MET A 289 21.15 13.98 -6.20
N GLY A 290 21.43 15.04 -5.45
CA GLY A 290 22.40 15.02 -4.35
C GLY A 290 21.74 15.26 -3.00
N ASP A 291 22.29 14.66 -1.94
CA ASP A 291 22.16 15.22 -0.59
C ASP A 291 23.12 16.41 -0.45
N HIS A 292 22.61 17.51 0.09
CA HIS A 292 23.45 18.63 0.49
C HIS A 292 24.09 18.30 1.83
N LEU A 293 25.41 18.15 1.85
CA LEU A 293 26.19 17.91 3.07
C LEU A 293 26.59 19.20 3.78
N GLY A 294 26.20 20.35 3.23
CA GLY A 294 26.54 21.69 3.73
C GLY A 294 27.87 22.18 3.16
N GLU A 295 28.13 23.47 3.28
CA GLU A 295 29.41 24.10 2.86
C GLU A 295 29.78 23.85 1.38
N GLY A 296 28.77 23.65 0.53
CA GLY A 296 28.94 23.37 -0.90
C GLY A 296 29.23 21.90 -1.23
N ALA A 297 29.38 21.03 -0.23
CA ALA A 297 29.55 19.60 -0.45
C ALA A 297 28.21 18.91 -0.75
N THR A 298 28.27 17.93 -1.67
CA THR A 298 27.12 17.11 -2.06
C THR A 298 27.51 15.64 -2.18
N GLU A 299 26.58 14.76 -1.86
CA GLU A 299 26.73 13.31 -1.99
C GLU A 299 25.63 12.76 -2.90
N GLY A 300 25.98 11.90 -3.87
CA GLY A 300 25.03 11.38 -4.85
C GLY A 300 23.95 10.50 -4.23
N LYS A 301 22.72 10.59 -4.75
CA LYS A 301 21.58 9.74 -4.38
C LYS A 301 20.57 9.66 -5.52
N TRP A 302 19.59 8.78 -5.37
CA TRP A 302 18.34 8.89 -6.12
C TRP A 302 17.22 9.42 -5.24
N PHE A 303 16.33 10.21 -5.83
CA PHE A 303 15.15 10.72 -5.17
C PHE A 303 13.91 10.34 -5.96
N HIS A 304 13.01 9.65 -5.29
CA HIS A 304 11.73 9.20 -5.81
C HIS A 304 10.60 9.83 -4.98
N ALA A 305 9.41 9.94 -5.57
CA ALA A 305 8.22 10.31 -4.82
C ALA A 305 6.99 9.59 -5.40
N ASN A 306 5.98 9.41 -4.56
CA ASN A 306 4.76 8.70 -4.95
C ASN A 306 4.02 9.43 -6.10
N ALA A 307 3.46 8.65 -7.03
CA ALA A 307 2.54 9.09 -8.08
C ALA A 307 1.07 9.19 -7.60
N ASP A 308 0.73 8.65 -6.42
CA ASP A 308 -0.58 8.77 -5.78
C ASP A 308 -0.77 10.14 -5.12
N PRO A 309 -1.79 10.94 -5.53
CA PRO A 309 -2.07 12.22 -4.90
C PRO A 309 -2.66 12.10 -3.48
N GLY A 310 -3.17 10.93 -3.09
CA GLY A 310 -3.81 10.74 -1.78
C GLY A 310 -2.84 10.41 -0.64
N ARG A 311 -1.56 10.12 -0.92
CA ARG A 311 -0.53 9.91 0.10
C ARG A 311 0.85 10.33 -0.39
N ALA A 312 1.30 11.49 0.08
CA ALA A 312 2.63 11.99 -0.25
C ALA A 312 3.72 11.14 0.42
N VAL A 313 4.64 10.62 -0.41
CA VAL A 313 5.82 9.89 0.05
C VAL A 313 7.04 10.41 -0.70
N ASN A 314 8.13 10.65 0.03
CA ASN A 314 9.47 10.83 -0.49
C ASN A 314 10.25 9.55 -0.24
N LEU A 315 10.96 9.06 -1.25
CA LEU A 315 11.83 7.90 -1.13
C LEU A 315 13.25 8.31 -1.55
N HIS A 316 14.14 8.31 -0.58
CA HIS A 316 15.56 8.54 -0.78
C HIS A 316 16.27 7.21 -0.99
N VAL A 317 16.89 6.99 -2.15
CA VAL A 317 17.72 5.80 -2.36
C VAL A 317 19.18 6.22 -2.19
N ARG A 318 19.85 5.66 -1.17
CA ARG A 318 21.18 6.08 -0.71
C ARG A 318 22.10 4.90 -0.53
N LEU A 319 23.40 5.14 -0.61
CA LEU A 319 24.38 4.16 -0.17
C LEU A 319 24.21 3.91 1.34
N ALA A 320 24.32 2.65 1.75
CA ALA A 320 24.06 2.23 3.14
C ALA A 320 24.93 2.96 4.17
N ASP A 321 26.17 3.31 3.80
CA ASP A 321 27.15 4.00 4.63
C ASP A 321 27.28 5.50 4.30
N SER A 322 26.50 6.03 3.35
CA SER A 322 26.51 7.45 2.98
C SER A 322 26.29 8.38 4.18
N VAL A 323 26.88 9.58 4.11
CA VAL A 323 26.67 10.62 5.13
C VAL A 323 25.17 10.94 5.25
N GLY A 324 24.48 11.05 4.11
CA GLY A 324 23.04 11.28 4.05
C GLY A 324 22.22 10.21 4.78
N ALA A 325 22.55 8.93 4.59
CA ALA A 325 21.83 7.83 5.22
C ALA A 325 22.05 7.78 6.74
N ARG A 326 23.31 7.91 7.17
CA ARG A 326 23.67 7.96 8.60
C ARG A 326 23.01 9.15 9.30
N PHE A 327 23.03 10.32 8.66
CA PHE A 327 22.43 11.53 9.22
C PHE A 327 20.90 11.40 9.36
N ALA A 328 20.21 10.93 8.32
CA ALA A 328 18.76 10.78 8.36
C ALA A 328 18.31 9.84 9.49
N ARG A 329 19.06 8.75 9.71
CA ARG A 329 18.84 7.78 10.80
C ARG A 329 19.10 8.42 12.16
N ALA A 330 20.32 8.93 12.37
CA ALA A 330 20.73 9.52 13.64
C ALA A 330 19.86 10.71 14.06
N PHE A 331 19.40 11.52 13.10
CA PHE A 331 18.53 12.65 13.39
C PHE A 331 17.13 12.21 13.85
N ARG A 332 16.53 11.19 13.22
CA ARG A 332 15.28 10.59 13.73
C ARG A 332 15.45 10.03 15.13
N ASP A 333 16.53 9.29 15.35
CA ASP A 333 16.77 8.61 16.63
C ASP A 333 16.97 9.64 17.75
N LEU A 334 17.74 10.70 17.49
CA LEU A 334 17.87 11.85 18.40
C LEU A 334 16.52 12.46 18.77
N LEU A 335 15.65 12.76 17.80
CA LEU A 335 14.35 13.39 18.07
C LEU A 335 13.36 12.44 18.77
N THR A 336 13.54 11.13 18.61
CA THR A 336 12.77 10.12 19.33
C THR A 336 13.17 10.08 20.80
N GLU A 337 14.48 10.11 21.08
CA GLU A 337 15.04 9.94 22.42
C GLU A 337 15.12 11.24 23.23
N ASP A 338 15.36 12.38 22.58
CA ASP A 338 15.56 13.68 23.22
C ASP A 338 14.36 14.60 22.98
N ALA A 339 13.49 14.68 24.00
CA ALA A 339 12.32 15.54 23.97
C ALA A 339 12.67 17.04 23.84
N ALA A 340 13.78 17.49 24.43
CA ALA A 340 14.17 18.89 24.38
C ALA A 340 14.65 19.28 22.97
N GLU A 341 15.40 18.40 22.30
CA GLU A 341 15.78 18.61 20.90
C GLU A 341 14.57 18.53 19.97
N ARG A 342 13.62 17.62 20.24
CA ARG A 342 12.36 17.54 19.49
C ARG A 342 11.57 18.85 19.56
N ASP A 343 11.43 19.43 20.75
CA ASP A 343 10.75 20.72 20.94
C ASP A 343 11.52 21.86 20.25
N ARG A 344 12.86 21.88 20.34
CA ARG A 344 13.71 22.85 19.63
C ARG A 344 13.50 22.77 18.12
N TYR A 345 13.48 21.56 17.57
CA TYR A 345 13.28 21.36 16.13
C TYR A 345 11.86 21.75 15.69
N LEU A 346 10.83 21.46 16.50
CA LEU A 346 9.47 21.91 16.23
C LEU A 346 9.39 23.43 16.17
N GLN A 347 10.02 24.14 17.11
CA GLN A 347 10.07 25.61 17.10
C GLN A 347 10.75 26.13 15.82
N VAL A 348 11.90 25.57 15.43
CA VAL A 348 12.57 25.90 14.17
C VAL A 348 11.63 25.71 12.98
N LYS A 349 10.92 24.58 12.89
CA LYS A 349 9.97 24.32 11.81
C LYS A 349 8.84 25.36 11.79
N SER A 350 8.25 25.66 12.93
CA SER A 350 7.14 26.61 13.06
C SER A 350 7.56 28.02 12.64
N ASP A 351 8.70 28.50 13.11
CA ASP A 351 9.22 29.84 12.78
C ASP A 351 9.57 29.97 11.30
N ARG A 352 10.24 28.97 10.74
CA ARG A 352 10.59 28.94 9.31
C ARG A 352 9.36 28.85 8.43
N LEU A 353 8.34 28.11 8.86
CA LEU A 353 7.08 28.01 8.13
C LEU A 353 6.33 29.34 8.13
N ALA A 354 6.22 29.98 9.30
CA ALA A 354 5.59 31.29 9.43
C ALA A 354 6.31 32.33 8.55
N ALA A 355 7.65 32.34 8.56
CA ALA A 355 8.45 33.23 7.72
C ALA A 355 8.24 32.97 6.21
N ALA A 356 8.19 31.70 5.78
CA ALA A 356 7.92 31.34 4.40
C ALA A 356 6.53 31.80 3.94
N LYS A 357 5.49 31.59 4.78
CA LYS A 357 4.12 32.05 4.51
C LYS A 357 4.05 33.59 4.45
N ALA A 358 4.74 34.29 5.34
CA ALA A 358 4.77 35.75 5.35
C ALA A 358 5.43 36.36 4.10
N LYS A 359 6.43 35.67 3.52
CA LYS A 359 7.08 36.10 2.28
C LYS A 359 6.17 35.98 1.04
N GLY A 360 5.14 35.13 1.11
CA GLY A 360 4.20 34.87 0.02
C GLY A 360 4.85 34.17 -1.18
N GLY A 361 4.10 34.07 -2.28
CA GLY A 361 4.51 33.42 -3.52
C GLY A 361 3.66 32.19 -3.84
N THR A 362 4.11 31.40 -4.81
CA THR A 362 3.52 30.08 -5.11
C THR A 362 3.93 29.06 -4.04
N ASP A 363 3.14 27.99 -3.87
CA ASP A 363 3.45 26.91 -2.92
C ASP A 363 4.84 26.32 -3.13
N ALA A 364 5.27 26.17 -4.38
CA ALA A 364 6.60 25.70 -4.73
C ALA A 364 7.72 26.65 -4.24
N GLN A 365 7.52 27.97 -4.36
CA GLN A 365 8.47 28.97 -3.87
C GLN A 365 8.52 28.99 -2.34
N MET A 366 7.37 28.87 -1.68
CA MET A 366 7.30 28.79 -0.22
C MET A 366 7.95 27.50 0.29
N MET A 367 7.74 26.36 -0.38
CA MET A 367 8.39 25.08 -0.05
C MET A 367 9.91 25.18 -0.15
N ARG A 368 10.43 25.81 -1.22
CA ARG A 368 11.86 26.02 -1.40
C ARG A 368 12.43 26.93 -0.31
N THR A 369 11.81 28.08 -0.08
CA THR A 369 12.22 29.04 0.97
C THR A 369 12.25 28.38 2.34
N TYR A 370 11.20 27.62 2.66
CA TYR A 370 11.12 26.87 3.91
C TYR A 370 12.25 25.84 4.04
N ALA A 371 12.52 25.05 2.99
CA ALA A 371 13.58 24.04 3.00
C ALA A 371 14.96 24.67 3.22
N GLU A 372 15.30 25.69 2.43
CA GLU A 372 16.59 26.41 2.51
C GLU A 372 16.81 27.05 3.89
N SER A 373 15.76 27.61 4.49
CA SER A 373 15.85 28.29 5.79
C SER A 373 16.19 27.39 6.98
N LYS A 374 16.10 26.06 6.80
CA LYS A 374 16.48 25.06 7.81
C LYS A 374 17.92 24.57 7.66
N GLU A 375 18.59 24.87 6.55
CA GLU A 375 19.94 24.38 6.27
C GLU A 375 20.96 24.72 7.37
N PRO A 376 20.96 25.94 7.96
CA PRO A 376 21.88 26.25 9.06
C PRO A 376 21.70 25.32 10.28
N TYR A 377 20.46 24.98 10.62
CA TYR A 377 20.16 24.05 11.72
C TYR A 377 20.61 22.62 11.37
N PHE A 378 20.37 22.18 10.14
CA PHE A 378 20.82 20.85 9.70
C PHE A 378 22.35 20.75 9.62
N LEU A 379 23.05 21.82 9.26
CA LEU A 379 24.51 21.85 9.29
C LEU A 379 25.06 21.66 10.71
N GLU A 380 24.48 22.34 11.71
CA GLU A 380 24.81 22.15 13.13
C GLU A 380 24.57 20.70 13.55
N MET A 381 23.40 20.13 13.22
CA MET A 381 23.08 18.74 13.55
C MET A 381 23.97 17.74 12.85
N ARG A 382 24.36 17.98 11.60
CA ARG A 382 25.26 17.10 10.86
C ARG A 382 26.64 17.06 11.50
N ARG A 383 27.18 18.22 11.91
CA ARG A 383 28.45 18.30 12.66
C ARG A 383 28.40 17.54 13.98
N ARG A 384 27.25 17.54 14.66
CA ARG A 384 27.04 16.80 15.92
C ARG A 384 26.90 15.30 15.72
N LEU A 385 26.11 14.88 14.72
CA LEU A 385 25.65 13.49 14.58
C LEU A 385 26.54 12.65 13.65
N VAL A 386 27.23 13.29 12.70
CA VAL A 386 28.13 12.62 11.76
C VAL A 386 29.41 13.44 11.62
N PRO A 387 30.17 13.66 12.70
CA PRO A 387 31.32 14.57 12.72
C PRO A 387 32.39 14.20 11.68
N ASP A 388 32.60 12.90 11.45
CA ASP A 388 33.58 12.37 10.49
C ASP A 388 33.26 12.71 9.02
N SER A 389 32.10 13.32 8.74
CA SER A 389 31.76 13.85 7.41
C SER A 389 32.42 15.21 7.10
N PHE A 390 33.05 15.85 8.08
CA PHE A 390 33.76 17.12 7.92
C PHE A 390 35.26 16.89 8.13
N GLY A 391 35.97 16.44 7.09
CA GLY A 391 37.39 16.10 7.13
C GLY A 391 38.07 16.26 5.78
#